data_AF-A0A6G3S1D5-F1
#
_entry.id   AF-A0A6G3S1D5-F1
#
_cell.length_a   1.000
_cell.length_b   1.000
_cell.length_c   1.000
_cell.angle_alpha   90.00
_cell.angle_beta   90.00
_cell.angle_gamma   90.00
#
_symmetry.space_group_name_H-M   'P 1'
#
loop_
_entity.id
_entity.type
_entity.pdbx_description
1 polymer ?
#
loop_
_entity_poly.entity_id
_entity_poly.type
_entity_poly.pdbx_seq_one_letter_code
_entity_poly.pdbx_strand_id
1 'polypeptide(L)' 'EPSSHVDWSSGGVEVLRAARRWPRVEGRVRRAGVSAFGVSGTNAHLIVEEPPEAASRQEADTVGVLGDAGVVPLVLSAR' A
#
# COMPACT_ATOMS: atom_id res chain seq x y z
N GLU A 1 20.06 -1.18 16.77
CA GLU A 1 21.07 -1.19 15.68
C GLU A 1 20.85 -2.38 14.73
N PRO A 2 21.23 -2.30 13.44
CA PRO A 2 21.16 -3.39 12.48
C PRO A 2 22.17 -4.48 12.85
N SER A 3 21.90 -5.73 12.46
CA SER A 3 22.79 -6.85 12.76
C SER A 3 24.16 -6.66 12.11
N SER A 4 25.23 -6.94 12.86
CA SER A 4 26.61 -6.97 12.34
C SER A 4 26.91 -8.17 11.45
N HIS A 5 26.04 -9.19 11.45
CA HIS A 5 26.18 -10.38 10.61
C HIS A 5 25.71 -10.16 9.16
N VAL A 6 25.18 -8.98 8.86
CA VAL A 6 24.72 -8.60 7.52
C VAL A 6 25.61 -7.49 7.02
N ASP A 7 26.20 -7.67 5.84
CA ASP A 7 26.84 -6.59 5.13
C ASP A 7 25.78 -5.71 4.45
N TRP A 8 25.45 -4.60 5.09
CA TRP A 8 24.45 -3.66 4.60
C TRP A 8 24.95 -2.81 3.42
N SER A 9 26.27 -2.78 3.16
CA SER A 9 26.84 -1.95 2.10
C SER A 9 26.70 -2.54 0.70
N SER A 10 26.59 -3.86 0.59
CA SER A 10 26.52 -4.58 -0.69
C SER A 10 25.11 -4.87 -1.19
N GLY A 11 24.10 -4.83 -0.33
CA GLY A 11 22.76 -5.37 -0.61
C GLY A 11 21.77 -4.44 -1.32
N GLY A 12 22.11 -3.16 -1.56
CA GLY A 12 21.18 -2.19 -2.14
C GLY A 12 19.91 -1.93 -1.30
N VAL A 13 19.92 -2.34 -0.03
CA VAL A 13 18.78 -2.26 0.90
C VAL A 13 19.20 -1.54 2.18
N GLU A 14 18.25 -0.83 2.79
CA GLU A 14 18.45 -0.06 4.01
C GLU A 14 17.35 -0.39 5.03
N VAL A 15 17.70 -0.49 6.31
CA VAL A 15 16.72 -0.64 7.39
C VAL A 15 16.13 0.72 7.76
N LEU A 16 14.85 0.91 7.45
CA LEU A 16 14.10 2.10 7.87
C LEU A 16 13.84 2.08 9.37
N ARG A 17 14.27 3.13 10.08
CA ARG A 17 14.04 3.30 11.53
C ARG A 17 12.92 4.28 11.87
N ALA A 18 12.43 5.02 10.88
CA ALA A 18 11.32 5.95 11.01
C ALA A 18 10.50 5.93 9.72
N ALA A 19 9.23 6.31 9.82
CA ALA A 19 8.37 6.47 8.66
C ALA A 19 8.96 7.52 7.71
N ARG A 20 9.03 7.19 6.43
CA ARG A 20 9.48 8.10 5.37
C ARG A 20 8.46 8.13 4.25
N ARG A 21 8.35 9.27 3.58
CA ARG A 21 7.54 9.37 2.37
C ARG A 21 8.09 8.39 1.32
N TRP A 22 7.19 7.61 0.72
CA TRP A 22 7.49 6.84 -0.48
C TRP A 22 7.18 7.71 -1.70
N PRO A 23 8.18 8.29 -2.38
CA PRO A 23 7.94 9.20 -3.48
C PRO A 23 7.27 8.47 -4.65
N ARG A 24 6.29 9.13 -5.27
CA ARG A 24 5.74 8.70 -6.56
C ARG A 24 6.67 9.22 -7.65
N VAL A 25 7.04 8.36 -8.59
CA VAL A 25 7.86 8.73 -9.75
C VAL A 25 6.96 8.60 -10.98
N GLU A 26 6.94 9.63 -11.81
CA GLU A 26 6.11 9.64 -13.02
C GLU A 26 6.40 8.40 -13.90
N GLY A 27 5.33 7.76 -14.38
CA GLY A 27 5.41 6.52 -15.15
C GLY A 27 5.78 5.27 -14.34
N ARG A 28 5.95 5.34 -13.01
CA ARG A 28 6.28 4.17 -12.18
C ARG A 28 5.36 4.04 -10.96
N VAL A 29 4.73 2.87 -10.86
CA VAL A 29 3.96 2.40 -9.70
C VAL A 29 4.89 2.01 -8.56
N ARG A 30 4.49 2.28 -7.32
CA ARG A 30 5.22 1.79 -6.14
C ARG A 30 5.08 0.27 -6.06
N ARG A 31 6.17 -0.42 -5.72
CA ARG A 31 6.20 -1.89 -5.64
C ARG A 31 6.95 -2.33 -4.38
N ALA A 32 6.37 -3.27 -3.64
CA ALA A 32 6.94 -3.88 -2.44
C ALA A 32 7.11 -5.39 -2.62
N GLY A 33 8.13 -5.96 -1.97
CA GLY A 33 8.24 -7.40 -1.78
C GLY A 33 7.80 -7.79 -0.36
N VAL A 34 7.09 -8.91 -0.23
CA VAL A 34 6.78 -9.55 1.06
C VAL A 34 7.29 -10.98 1.00
N SER A 35 8.17 -11.35 1.93
CA SER A 35 8.70 -12.71 2.04
C SER A 35 8.29 -13.33 3.37
N ALA A 36 7.89 -14.60 3.35
CA ALA A 36 7.61 -15.40 4.53
C ALA A 36 8.39 -16.72 4.45
N PHE A 37 9.06 -17.07 5.54
CA PHE A 37 9.89 -18.27 5.67
C PHE A 37 9.40 -19.08 6.88
N GLY A 38 8.78 -20.22 6.63
CA GLY A 38 8.28 -21.11 7.67
C GLY A 38 9.39 -21.99 8.24
N VAL A 39 9.33 -22.31 9.54
CA VAL A 39 10.29 -23.21 10.20
C VAL A 39 10.32 -24.61 9.58
N SER A 40 9.21 -25.04 8.96
CA SER A 40 9.13 -26.30 8.20
C SER A 40 9.92 -26.28 6.89
N GLY A 41 10.38 -25.12 6.44
CA GLY A 41 11.01 -24.89 5.13
C GLY A 41 10.03 -24.42 4.04
N THR A 42 8.73 -24.28 4.34
CA THR A 42 7.76 -23.72 3.38
C THR A 42 7.96 -22.22 3.25
N ASN A 43 8.17 -21.75 2.02
CA ASN A 43 8.42 -20.34 1.73
C ASN A 43 7.32 -19.76 0.85
N ALA A 44 7.02 -18.47 1.04
CA ALA A 44 6.15 -17.70 0.17
C ALA A 44 6.76 -16.33 -0.12
N HIS A 45 6.59 -15.85 -1.34
CA HIS A 45 7.05 -14.52 -1.76
C HIS A 45 5.99 -13.84 -2.60
N LEU A 46 5.67 -12.59 -2.26
CA LEU A 46 4.70 -11.77 -2.96
C LEU A 46 5.37 -10.49 -3.45
N ILE A 47 4.97 -10.07 -4.64
CA ILE A 47 5.25 -8.74 -5.17
C ILE A 47 3.91 -7.98 -5.18
N VAL A 48 3.86 -6.89 -4.43
CA VAL A 48 2.66 -6.04 -4.28
C VAL A 48 2.90 -4.75 -5.03
N GLU A 49 1.93 -4.34 -5.82
CA GLU A 49 1.95 -3.11 -6.59
C GLU A 49 0.89 -2.14 -6.11
N GLU A 50 1.19 -0.84 -6.18
CA GLU A 50 0.21 0.22 -5.99
C GLU A 50 -0.99 -0.01 -6.95
N PRO A 51 -2.24 0.06 -6.47
CA PRO A 51 -3.38 -0.08 -7.35
C PRO A 51 -3.40 1.06 -8.39
N PRO A 52 -4.06 0.87 -9.54
CA PRO A 52 -4.33 1.97 -10.46
C PRO A 52 -4.93 3.15 -9.70
N GLU A 53 -4.54 4.36 -10.09
CA GLU A 53 -5.15 5.57 -9.56
C GLU A 53 -6.64 5.47 -9.79
N ALA A 54 -7.42 5.36 -8.72
CA ALA A 54 -8.86 5.41 -8.82
C ALA A 54 -9.16 6.69 -9.58
N ALA A 55 -9.84 6.59 -10.73
CA ALA A 55 -10.36 7.75 -11.45
C ALA A 55 -10.94 8.65 -10.39
N SER A 56 -10.33 9.82 -10.22
CA SER A 56 -10.51 10.69 -9.06
C SER A 56 -11.95 10.57 -8.63
N ARG A 57 -12.19 10.00 -7.45
CA ARG A 57 -13.44 10.27 -6.75
C ARG A 57 -13.36 11.78 -6.53
N GLN A 58 -13.90 12.51 -7.50
CA GLN A 58 -13.93 13.95 -7.53
C GLN A 58 -14.41 14.35 -6.14
N GLU A 59 -13.60 15.17 -5.49
CA GLU A 59 -13.74 15.68 -4.14
C GLU A 59 -15.14 15.43 -3.56
N ALA A 60 -15.24 14.54 -2.57
CA ALA A 60 -16.38 14.52 -1.66
C ALA A 60 -16.32 15.74 -0.71
N ASP A 61 -16.00 16.90 -1.27
CA ASP A 61 -15.96 18.22 -0.62
C ASP A 61 -16.97 19.17 -1.28
N THR A 62 -18.04 18.60 -1.87
CA THR A 62 -19.27 19.34 -2.15
C THR A 62 -20.41 18.70 -1.37
N VAL A 63 -20.70 19.22 -0.18
CA VAL A 63 -22.07 19.20 0.34
C VAL A 63 -22.87 20.12 -0.59
N GLY A 64 -23.33 19.56 -1.70
CA GLY A 64 -24.00 20.35 -2.74
C GLY A 64 -24.48 19.48 -3.88
N VAL A 65 -25.70 18.99 -3.71
CA VAL A 65 -26.60 18.45 -4.74
C VAL A 65 -26.04 17.24 -5.51
N LEU A 66 -26.38 16.07 -4.98
CA LEU A 66 -26.52 14.84 -5.76
C LEU A 66 -27.25 15.18 -7.08
N GLY A 67 -26.56 15.12 -8.20
CA GLY A 67 -27.18 15.18 -9.51
C GLY A 67 -28.05 13.94 -9.70
N ASP A 68 -29.38 14.12 -9.68
CA ASP A 68 -30.51 13.22 -9.99
C ASP A 68 -30.55 11.81 -9.35
N ALA A 69 -29.44 11.29 -8.84
CA ALA A 69 -29.38 10.11 -8.00
C ALA A 69 -29.61 10.54 -6.55
N GLY A 70 -30.87 10.58 -6.14
CA GLY A 70 -31.28 10.96 -4.79
C GLY A 70 -30.57 10.19 -3.67
N VAL A 71 -30.80 10.62 -2.42
CA VAL A 71 -30.24 9.98 -1.22
C VAL A 71 -30.52 8.48 -1.22
N VAL A 72 -29.45 7.67 -1.23
CA VAL A 72 -29.56 6.20 -1.10
C VAL A 72 -29.38 5.79 0.36
N PRO A 73 -30.18 4.83 0.87
CA PRO A 73 -30.02 4.36 2.24
C PRO A 73 -28.72 3.56 2.39
N LEU A 74 -27.95 3.86 3.45
CA LEU A 74 -26.84 3.01 3.86
C LEU A 74 -27.41 1.76 4.55
N VAL A 75 -27.47 0.66 3.80
CA VAL A 75 -27.96 -0.61 4.34
C VAL A 75 -26.90 -1.19 5.29
N LEU A 76 -27.30 -1.39 6.55
CA LEU A 76 -26.51 -2.07 7.57
C LEU A 76 -27.20 -3.38 7.93
N SER A 77 -26.43 -4.44 8.19
CA SER A 77 -26.94 -5.72 8.69
C SER A 77 -26.07 -6.23 9.84
N ALA A 78 -26.69 -6.98 10.75
CA ALA A 78 -26.02 -7.66 11.86
C ALA A 78 -26.58 -9.09 11.97
N ARG A 79 -25.82 -9.98 12.61
CA ARG A 79 -26.25 -11.35 12.93
C ARG A 79 -26.98 -11.38 14.26
#